data_AF-A0A5C6N825-F1
#
_entry.id   AF-A0A5C6N825-F1
#
_cell.length_a   1.000
_cell.length_b   1.000
_cell.length_c   1.000
_cell.angle_alpha   90.00
_cell.angle_beta   90.00
_cell.angle_gamma   90.00
#
_symmetry.space_group_name_H-M   'P 1'
#
loop_
_entity.id
_entity.type
_entity.pdbx_description
1 polymer ?
#
loop_
_entity_poly.entity_id
_entity_poly.type
_entity_poly.pdbx_seq_one_letter_code
_entity_poly.pdbx_strand_id
1 'polypeptide(L)'
;MDEDRAESTVPSCVSLKSDHSKVDPLDFGIGPQGSPLKYQKRSASIGDSSSPEGEKKRRTELQTADLNNSVSQGGELQEVIEGHKISLKRRCEHVTEGTNEAGSGTLLNKIYTELYITEGQSEEVDTQHEVRQLERTSQKNIQDTPIKCQDIFKVLSEQQRHIRVVLTNGVAGVGKTFSVQKFSLDWAEGLENQDIKDQSRRSDCLELLFIFDGLDESRFSLGFNKHQLISDVTQVSSVGVLLVNLIQGNLLPSALIWITSRPAAAYQIPPSCVDRITEVRGFTDSQKEEYFRRRFSDEDLSKRIISHIKASRSLHIMCLIPVFCWITAIVLEDMMTRDQRGELPQTLTDLYSHFLRVQMKRRSRSMEESRDQRN
;
A
#
# COMPACT_ATOMS: atom_id res chain seq x y z
N MET A 1 -23.42 31.34 -44.59
CA MET A 1 -24.44 30.30 -44.82
C MET A 1 -24.46 29.49 -43.54
N ASP A 2 -25.33 29.95 -42.66
CA ASP A 2 -25.75 29.26 -41.47
C ASP A 2 -26.53 28.00 -41.88
N GLU A 3 -26.25 26.88 -41.23
CA GLU A 3 -27.15 25.73 -41.27
C GLU A 3 -27.40 25.23 -39.85
N ASP A 4 -28.68 25.04 -39.59
CA ASP A 4 -29.31 25.02 -38.30
C ASP A 4 -29.14 23.69 -37.55
N ARG A 5 -28.88 23.88 -36.26
CA ARG A 5 -29.38 23.16 -35.09
C ARG A 5 -30.54 22.18 -35.35
N ALA A 6 -30.35 20.91 -34.95
CA ALA A 6 -31.43 20.06 -34.47
C ALA A 6 -31.45 20.08 -32.93
N GLU A 7 -32.41 20.83 -32.39
CA GLU A 7 -32.69 20.97 -30.97
C GLU A 7 -33.68 19.87 -30.56
N SER A 8 -33.27 18.92 -29.72
CA SER A 8 -34.20 17.96 -29.10
C SER A 8 -34.92 18.66 -27.94
N THR A 9 -36.22 18.89 -28.13
CA THR A 9 -37.13 19.49 -27.16
C THR A 9 -37.83 18.41 -26.33
N VAL A 10 -38.17 18.79 -25.10
CA VAL A 10 -38.99 18.16 -24.04
C VAL A 10 -38.35 17.10 -23.10
N PRO A 11 -38.69 17.18 -21.79
CA PRO A 11 -37.75 16.97 -20.69
C PRO A 11 -38.12 15.73 -19.85
N SER A 12 -37.14 15.20 -19.10
CA SER A 12 -37.44 14.23 -18.05
C SER A 12 -36.61 14.55 -16.81
N CYS A 13 -36.98 15.67 -16.19
CA CYS A 13 -36.72 15.91 -14.80
C CYS A 13 -37.64 14.97 -14.02
N VAL A 14 -37.12 13.86 -13.50
CA VAL A 14 -37.79 13.13 -12.42
C VAL A 14 -36.86 13.12 -11.22
N SER A 15 -36.88 14.25 -10.51
CA SER A 15 -36.52 14.28 -9.09
C SER A 15 -37.55 13.43 -8.34
N LEU A 16 -37.15 12.23 -7.90
CA LEU A 16 -37.86 11.49 -6.87
C LEU A 16 -37.26 11.88 -5.52
N LYS A 17 -37.87 12.87 -4.87
CA LYS A 17 -37.87 12.96 -3.40
C LYS A 17 -38.80 11.85 -2.89
N SER A 18 -38.22 10.79 -2.34
CA SER A 18 -38.97 9.85 -1.51
C SER A 18 -38.59 10.09 -0.06
N ASP A 19 -39.33 11.01 0.56
CA ASP A 19 -39.36 11.15 2.01
C ASP A 19 -40.37 10.10 2.52
N HIS A 20 -40.00 9.35 3.56
CA HIS A 20 -40.78 8.30 4.27
C HIS A 20 -40.59 6.83 3.84
N SER A 21 -39.52 6.22 4.35
CA SER A 21 -39.64 5.13 5.34
C SER A 21 -38.27 4.91 5.99
N LYS A 22 -38.15 5.31 7.27
CA LYS A 22 -36.99 4.98 8.11
C LYS A 22 -37.14 3.52 8.51
N VAL A 23 -36.30 2.66 7.94
CA VAL A 23 -35.87 1.42 8.57
C VAL A 23 -34.43 1.66 9.00
N ASP A 24 -34.13 1.39 10.26
CA ASP A 24 -32.88 1.77 10.92
C ASP A 24 -31.64 1.40 10.09
N PRO A 25 -30.59 2.24 10.09
CA PRO A 25 -29.32 1.88 9.46
C PRO A 25 -28.80 0.59 10.09
N LEU A 26 -28.50 -0.41 9.28
CA LEU A 26 -27.69 -1.54 9.72
C LEU A 26 -26.33 -0.97 10.14
N ASP A 27 -26.06 -1.03 11.43
CA ASP A 27 -24.85 -0.55 12.09
C ASP A 27 -23.64 -1.32 11.55
N PHE A 28 -22.89 -0.69 10.63
CA PHE A 28 -21.56 -1.15 10.25
C PHE A 28 -20.55 -0.65 11.29
N GLY A 29 -20.73 -1.07 12.53
CA GLY A 29 -19.77 -0.90 13.60
C GLY A 29 -18.73 -2.01 13.54
N ILE A 30 -17.55 -1.72 12.99
CA ILE A 30 -16.35 -2.49 13.33
C ILE A 30 -16.00 -2.08 14.76
N GLY A 31 -16.52 -2.84 15.74
CA GLY A 31 -16.16 -2.69 17.14
C GLY A 31 -14.66 -2.87 17.36
N PRO A 32 -14.05 -2.15 18.31
CA PRO A 32 -12.62 -2.25 18.58
C PRO A 32 -12.33 -3.57 19.29
N GLN A 33 -11.66 -4.51 18.62
CA GLN A 33 -10.94 -5.58 19.31
C GLN A 33 -9.49 -5.16 19.51
N GLY A 34 -9.13 -4.93 20.77
CA GLY A 34 -7.77 -4.61 21.19
C GLY A 34 -7.76 -3.48 22.22
N SER A 35 -8.07 -3.81 23.47
CA SER A 35 -7.84 -2.92 24.60
C SER A 35 -6.34 -2.61 24.76
N PRO A 36 -5.95 -1.36 25.12
CA PRO A 36 -4.55 -1.01 25.38
C PRO A 36 -4.02 -1.75 26.61
N LEU A 37 -2.82 -2.32 26.50
CA LEU A 37 -2.05 -2.81 27.65
C LEU A 37 -1.79 -1.63 28.61
N LYS A 38 -2.54 -1.60 29.72
CA LYS A 38 -2.27 -0.72 30.86
C LYS A 38 -1.00 -1.20 31.55
N TYR A 39 0.11 -0.46 31.40
CA TYR A 39 1.24 -0.59 32.31
C TYR A 39 0.84 -0.06 33.69
N GLN A 40 0.54 -1.00 34.60
CA GLN A 40 0.22 -0.70 35.97
C GLN A 40 1.53 -0.55 36.76
N LYS A 41 1.85 0.70 37.11
CA LYS A 41 2.95 1.06 38.02
C LYS A 41 2.65 0.50 39.41
N ARG A 42 3.27 -0.62 39.79
CA ARG A 42 3.23 -1.13 41.16
C ARG A 42 4.48 -0.64 41.91
N SER A 43 4.28 0.41 42.69
CA SER A 43 5.15 0.77 43.81
C SER A 43 5.01 -0.29 44.91
N ALA A 44 6.14 -0.81 45.39
CA ALA A 44 6.21 -1.56 46.64
C ALA A 44 7.39 -1.06 47.47
N SER A 45 7.07 -0.78 48.72
CA SER A 45 7.84 -0.14 49.78
C SER A 45 8.74 -1.12 50.55
N ILE A 46 9.88 -0.58 51.00
CA ILE A 46 10.62 -0.76 52.26
C ILE A 46 10.28 -1.99 53.13
N GLY A 47 11.32 -2.78 53.44
CA GLY A 47 11.38 -3.71 54.57
C GLY A 47 12.81 -4.25 54.77
N ASP A 48 13.35 -4.01 55.96
CA ASP A 48 14.73 -4.25 56.44
C ASP A 48 15.27 -5.69 56.35
N SER A 49 16.60 -5.84 56.24
CA SER A 49 17.41 -6.55 57.27
C SER A 49 18.92 -6.65 56.97
N SER A 50 19.71 -6.15 57.94
CA SER A 50 21.01 -6.62 58.48
C SER A 50 22.26 -6.85 57.59
N SER A 51 23.31 -6.08 57.91
CA SER A 51 24.75 -6.32 57.67
C SER A 51 25.32 -7.46 58.55
N PRO A 52 26.58 -7.93 58.35
CA PRO A 52 27.76 -7.20 58.84
C PRO A 52 29.06 -7.26 57.99
N GLU A 53 29.84 -6.19 58.17
CA GLU A 53 31.30 -5.94 58.15
C GLU A 53 32.33 -6.90 57.49
N GLY A 54 33.29 -6.29 56.79
CA GLY A 54 34.62 -6.85 56.47
C GLY A 54 35.53 -5.85 55.71
N GLU A 55 36.69 -5.54 56.28
CA GLU A 55 37.59 -4.42 55.96
C GLU A 55 38.50 -4.52 54.70
N LYS A 56 38.94 -3.32 54.22
CA LYS A 56 40.27 -2.92 53.65
C LYS A 56 40.76 -3.46 52.27
N LYS A 57 40.96 -2.56 51.28
CA LYS A 57 42.24 -1.88 50.89
C LYS A 57 42.24 -1.29 49.45
N ARG A 58 42.56 0.02 49.36
CA ARG A 58 43.33 0.81 48.35
C ARG A 58 43.28 0.49 46.84
N ARG A 59 42.69 1.45 46.10
CA ARG A 59 43.21 2.29 44.97
C ARG A 59 44.08 1.67 43.86
N THR A 60 43.52 1.61 42.64
CA THR A 60 44.13 1.97 41.33
C THR A 60 42.98 2.16 40.33
N GLU A 61 42.54 3.39 40.06
CA GLU A 61 42.81 4.15 38.82
C GLU A 61 42.37 3.48 37.49
N LEU A 62 41.35 4.11 36.91
CA LEU A 62 41.12 4.40 35.48
C LEU A 62 40.59 3.31 34.52
N GLN A 63 39.49 3.71 33.87
CA GLN A 63 38.95 3.29 32.58
C GLN A 63 38.29 1.90 32.49
N THR A 64 36.95 1.85 32.62
CA THR A 64 36.12 0.79 32.00
C THR A 64 34.60 1.08 32.00
N ALA A 65 34.15 2.31 32.31
CA ALA A 65 32.71 2.61 32.38
C ALA A 65 32.08 3.06 31.04
N ASP A 66 32.87 3.49 30.05
CA ASP A 66 32.33 4.02 28.78
C ASP A 66 32.20 2.97 27.65
N LEU A 67 32.60 1.72 27.87
CA LEU A 67 32.45 0.65 26.87
C LEU A 67 31.23 -0.25 27.10
N ASN A 68 30.58 -0.16 28.26
CA ASN A 68 29.43 -1.01 28.59
C ASN A 68 28.07 -0.37 28.29
N ASN A 69 28.00 0.95 28.08
CA ASN A 69 26.76 1.64 27.71
C ASN A 69 26.43 1.55 26.21
N SER A 70 27.42 1.47 25.33
CA SER A 70 27.21 1.35 23.88
C SER A 70 26.74 -0.06 23.48
N VAL A 71 27.23 -1.10 24.16
CA VAL A 71 26.85 -2.50 23.93
C VAL A 71 25.40 -2.77 24.35
N SER A 72 24.91 -2.11 25.42
CA SER A 72 23.51 -2.23 25.86
C SER A 72 22.52 -1.48 24.98
N GLN A 73 22.87 -0.29 24.47
CA GLN A 73 22.01 0.46 23.54
C GLN A 73 21.86 -0.21 22.17
N GLY A 74 22.94 -0.81 21.66
CA GLY A 74 22.89 -1.56 20.39
C GLY A 74 21.97 -2.78 20.46
N GLY A 75 21.91 -3.46 21.62
CA GLY A 75 21.03 -4.59 21.86
C GLY A 75 19.55 -4.22 21.89
N GLU A 76 19.19 -3.15 22.60
CA GLU A 76 17.80 -2.68 22.73
C GLU A 76 17.23 -2.19 21.39
N LEU A 77 18.01 -1.42 20.63
CA LEU A 77 17.59 -0.95 19.31
C LEU A 77 17.42 -2.11 18.32
N GLN A 78 18.31 -3.10 18.36
CA GLN A 78 18.20 -4.28 17.53
C GLN A 78 16.95 -5.10 17.86
N GLU A 79 16.61 -5.22 19.15
CA GLU A 79 15.38 -5.89 19.60
C GLU A 79 14.12 -5.17 19.08
N VAL A 80 14.10 -3.83 19.13
CA VAL A 80 13.01 -3.02 18.57
C VAL A 80 12.87 -3.24 17.06
N ILE A 81 13.99 -3.25 16.32
CA ILE A 81 13.99 -3.49 14.87
C ILE A 81 13.46 -4.89 14.55
N GLU A 82 13.91 -5.93 15.25
CA GLU A 82 13.44 -7.30 15.03
C GLU A 82 11.95 -7.44 15.39
N GLY A 83 11.51 -6.81 16.48
CA GLY A 83 10.08 -6.73 16.83
C GLY A 83 9.25 -6.06 15.73
N HIS A 84 9.76 -4.98 15.13
CA HIS A 84 9.10 -4.31 14.02
C HIS A 84 9.02 -5.19 12.76
N LYS A 85 10.11 -5.90 12.41
CA LYS A 85 10.11 -6.86 11.29
C LYS A 85 9.07 -7.96 11.48
N ILE A 86 8.97 -8.54 12.68
CA ILE A 86 7.96 -9.57 12.98
C ILE A 86 6.54 -9.02 12.79
N SER A 87 6.30 -7.78 13.24
CA SER A 87 5.01 -7.10 13.06
C SER A 87 4.68 -6.88 11.58
N LEU A 88 5.64 -6.40 10.79
CA LEU A 88 5.49 -6.19 9.35
C LEU A 88 5.22 -7.50 8.61
N LYS A 89 5.99 -8.56 8.88
CA LYS A 89 5.75 -9.89 8.29
C LYS A 89 4.31 -10.33 8.53
N ARG A 90 3.86 -10.34 9.80
CA ARG A 90 2.50 -10.76 10.14
C ARG A 90 1.42 -9.95 9.41
N ARG A 91 1.64 -8.65 9.22
CA ARG A 91 0.67 -7.75 8.58
C ARG A 91 0.67 -7.80 7.05
N CYS A 92 1.82 -8.10 6.43
CA CYS A 92 2.01 -8.01 4.98
C CYS A 92 2.09 -9.38 4.28
N GLU A 93 2.28 -10.47 5.03
CA GLU A 93 2.42 -11.83 4.48
C GLU A 93 1.13 -12.35 3.84
N HIS A 94 -0.04 -11.91 4.32
CA HIS A 94 -1.34 -12.42 3.91
C HIS A 94 -2.23 -11.32 3.32
N VAL A 95 -2.97 -11.67 2.27
CA VAL A 95 -3.98 -10.79 1.66
C VAL A 95 -5.36 -11.44 1.64
N THR A 96 -6.39 -10.62 1.84
CA THR A 96 -7.77 -11.09 1.91
C THR A 96 -8.41 -11.07 0.52
N GLU A 97 -8.66 -12.24 -0.05
CA GLU A 97 -9.32 -12.37 -1.36
C GLU A 97 -10.85 -12.50 -1.28
N GLY A 98 -11.45 -12.27 -0.10
CA GLY A 98 -12.90 -12.38 0.11
C GLY A 98 -13.47 -13.79 -0.14
N THR A 99 -12.60 -14.81 -0.23
CA THR A 99 -12.94 -16.19 -0.62
C THR A 99 -12.94 -17.19 0.54
N ASN A 100 -12.34 -16.86 1.69
CA ASN A 100 -12.04 -17.85 2.71
C ASN A 100 -12.88 -17.65 3.97
N GLU A 101 -13.41 -18.77 4.48
CA GLU A 101 -13.85 -18.93 5.87
C GLU A 101 -12.73 -18.51 6.83
N ALA A 102 -13.11 -18.02 8.01
CA ALA A 102 -12.27 -17.33 8.98
C ALA A 102 -10.80 -17.80 9.05
N GLY A 103 -9.87 -16.90 8.69
CA GLY A 103 -8.51 -16.90 9.26
C GLY A 103 -7.33 -17.31 8.36
N SER A 104 -7.53 -17.73 7.11
CA SER A 104 -6.42 -18.04 6.19
C SER A 104 -6.43 -17.07 5.01
N GLY A 105 -5.67 -15.97 5.07
CA GLY A 105 -5.46 -15.13 3.88
C GLY A 105 -4.63 -15.87 2.82
N THR A 106 -4.62 -15.38 1.58
CA THR A 106 -3.68 -15.91 0.58
C THR A 106 -2.29 -15.34 0.86
N LEU A 107 -1.25 -16.17 0.78
CA LEU A 107 0.13 -15.69 0.88
C LEU A 107 0.43 -14.70 -0.24
N LEU A 108 0.88 -13.49 0.11
CA LEU A 108 1.21 -12.42 -0.82
C LEU A 108 2.23 -12.91 -1.87
N ASN A 109 3.32 -13.55 -1.42
CA ASN A 109 4.37 -14.05 -2.30
C ASN A 109 3.90 -15.09 -3.33
N LYS A 110 2.81 -15.81 -3.04
CA LYS A 110 2.24 -16.80 -3.97
C LYS A 110 1.56 -16.13 -5.17
N ILE A 111 0.92 -14.99 -4.95
CA ILE A 111 0.09 -14.32 -5.96
C ILE A 111 0.69 -13.02 -6.48
N TYR A 112 1.77 -12.52 -5.87
CA TYR A 112 2.40 -11.28 -6.28
C TYR A 112 2.98 -11.41 -7.69
N THR A 113 2.65 -10.43 -8.52
CA THR A 113 3.23 -10.20 -9.84
C THR A 113 3.79 -8.78 -9.82
N GLU A 114 5.05 -8.64 -10.23
CA GLU A 114 5.73 -7.34 -10.23
C GLU A 114 4.97 -6.36 -11.16
N LEU A 115 4.78 -5.12 -10.71
CA LEU A 115 4.09 -4.09 -11.48
C LEU A 115 5.06 -3.40 -12.44
N TYR A 116 4.54 -2.94 -13.57
CA TYR A 116 5.29 -2.04 -14.44
C TYR A 116 5.27 -0.63 -13.87
N ILE A 117 6.42 -0.18 -13.38
CA ILE A 117 6.62 1.16 -12.82
C ILE A 117 7.60 1.92 -13.72
N THR A 118 7.28 3.17 -13.99
CA THR A 118 8.10 4.06 -14.82
C THR A 118 8.51 5.29 -14.03
N GLU A 119 9.72 5.77 -14.22
CA GLU A 119 10.14 7.09 -13.73
C GLU A 119 9.52 8.19 -14.61
N GLY A 120 8.78 9.11 -14.00
CA GLY A 120 8.15 10.24 -14.69
C GLY A 120 9.04 11.48 -14.66
N GLN A 121 8.90 12.38 -15.64
CA GLN A 121 9.56 13.67 -15.62
C GLN A 121 8.95 14.59 -14.53
N SER A 122 9.81 15.20 -13.72
CA SER A 122 9.46 16.04 -12.56
C SER A 122 8.62 17.28 -12.91
N GLU A 123 8.64 17.75 -14.16
CA GLU A 123 8.10 19.06 -14.55
C GLU A 123 6.57 19.12 -14.74
N GLU A 124 5.87 17.98 -14.86
CA GLU A 124 4.40 17.97 -15.01
C GLU A 124 3.76 16.96 -14.06
N VAL A 125 3.27 17.44 -12.91
CA VAL A 125 2.17 16.78 -12.21
C VAL A 125 0.93 16.98 -13.10
N ASP A 126 0.80 16.13 -14.13
CA ASP A 126 -0.30 16.20 -15.07
C ASP A 126 -1.62 16.04 -14.30
N THR A 127 -2.34 17.14 -14.16
CA THR A 127 -3.60 17.27 -13.39
C THR A 127 -4.78 16.57 -14.07
N GLN A 128 -4.50 15.69 -15.03
CA GLN A 128 -5.49 15.20 -15.96
C GLN A 128 -6.22 13.93 -15.51
N HIS A 129 -7.41 13.78 -16.07
CA HIS A 129 -8.35 12.70 -15.83
C HIS A 129 -7.70 11.32 -16.01
N GLU A 130 -8.11 10.37 -15.15
CA GLU A 130 -7.65 8.98 -15.13
C GLU A 130 -7.68 8.30 -16.51
N VAL A 131 -8.58 8.73 -17.40
CA VAL A 131 -8.73 8.23 -18.78
C VAL A 131 -7.49 8.52 -19.64
N ARG A 132 -6.92 9.73 -19.57
CA ARG A 132 -5.75 10.08 -20.41
C ARG A 132 -4.48 9.34 -19.95
N GLN A 133 -4.41 8.95 -18.68
CA GLN A 133 -3.29 8.15 -18.15
C GLN A 133 -3.31 6.71 -18.68
N LEU A 134 -4.50 6.13 -18.89
CA LEU A 134 -4.66 4.85 -19.58
C LEU A 134 -4.37 4.93 -21.08
N GLU A 135 -4.57 6.10 -21.70
CA GLU A 135 -4.23 6.33 -23.11
C GLU A 135 -2.72 6.51 -23.31
N ARG A 136 -2.01 7.14 -22.36
CA ARG A 136 -0.54 7.28 -22.36
C ARG A 136 0.17 5.93 -22.31
N THR A 137 -0.36 4.94 -21.59
CA THR A 137 0.17 3.56 -21.61
C THR A 137 0.01 2.86 -22.97
N SER A 138 -0.93 3.30 -23.81
CA SER A 138 -1.12 2.76 -25.16
C SER A 138 -0.29 3.49 -26.24
N GLN A 139 0.22 4.70 -25.98
CA GLN A 139 1.01 5.48 -26.94
C GLN A 139 2.51 5.28 -26.71
N LYS A 140 3.16 4.57 -27.64
CA LYS A 140 4.60 4.20 -27.65
C LYS A 140 5.60 5.38 -27.74
N ASN A 141 5.22 6.62 -27.45
CA ASN A 141 6.02 7.82 -27.81
C ASN A 141 6.67 8.57 -26.64
N ILE A 142 6.62 8.06 -25.41
CA ILE A 142 7.41 8.59 -24.29
C ILE A 142 8.49 7.56 -23.96
N GLN A 143 9.75 7.98 -23.94
CA GLN A 143 10.88 7.17 -23.44
C GLN A 143 10.74 7.03 -21.92
N ASP A 144 9.76 6.23 -21.48
CA ASP A 144 9.56 5.92 -20.08
C ASP A 144 10.70 5.00 -19.61
N THR A 145 11.45 5.42 -18.59
CA THR A 145 12.51 4.59 -17.99
C THR A 145 11.86 3.64 -16.99
N PRO A 146 11.85 2.31 -17.24
CA PRO A 146 11.32 1.36 -16.27
C PRO A 146 12.18 1.38 -15.00
N ILE A 147 11.53 1.34 -13.85
CA ILE A 147 12.18 1.26 -12.55
C ILE A 147 11.57 0.12 -11.74
N LYS A 148 12.42 -0.65 -11.04
CA LYS A 148 11.93 -1.67 -10.11
C LYS A 148 11.57 -1.05 -8.78
N CYS A 149 10.60 -1.64 -8.09
CA CYS A 149 10.16 -1.15 -6.78
C CYS A 149 11.29 -1.09 -5.73
N GLN A 150 12.23 -2.03 -5.77
CA GLN A 150 13.42 -2.03 -4.90
C GLN A 150 14.41 -0.91 -5.23
N ASP A 151 14.44 -0.43 -6.47
CA ASP A 151 15.42 0.57 -6.94
C ASP A 151 14.85 2.01 -6.85
N ILE A 152 13.68 2.21 -6.23
CA ILE A 152 12.97 3.50 -6.21
C ILE A 152 13.76 4.64 -5.54
N PHE A 153 14.67 4.34 -4.62
CA PHE A 153 15.57 5.31 -3.99
C PHE A 153 16.99 5.29 -4.58
N LYS A 154 17.29 4.35 -5.47
CA LYS A 154 18.61 4.22 -6.06
C LYS A 154 18.84 5.33 -7.07
N VAL A 155 19.99 5.99 -6.99
CA VAL A 155 20.42 6.98 -7.98
C VAL A 155 20.76 6.22 -9.27
N LEU A 156 19.95 6.39 -10.32
CA LEU A 156 20.07 5.64 -11.58
C LEU A 156 20.87 6.39 -12.66
N SER A 157 21.12 7.68 -12.45
CA SER A 157 21.88 8.55 -13.35
C SER A 157 22.86 9.41 -12.57
N GLU A 158 24.05 9.65 -13.11
CA GLU A 158 25.08 10.53 -12.51
C GLU A 158 24.60 11.99 -12.35
N GLN A 159 23.53 12.38 -13.06
CA GLN A 159 22.93 13.71 -12.97
C GLN A 159 21.94 13.84 -11.80
N GLN A 160 21.46 12.74 -11.23
CA GLN A 160 20.50 12.76 -10.13
C GLN A 160 21.21 13.02 -8.80
N ARG A 161 20.78 14.08 -8.10
CA ARG A 161 21.16 14.33 -6.71
C ARG A 161 20.57 13.24 -5.80
N HIS A 162 21.03 13.23 -4.55
CA HIS A 162 20.47 12.40 -3.48
C HIS A 162 18.94 12.38 -3.51
N ILE A 163 18.36 11.18 -3.50
CA ILE A 163 16.90 10.98 -3.60
C ILE A 163 16.36 10.73 -2.21
N ARG A 164 15.60 11.70 -1.69
CA ARG A 164 15.00 11.62 -0.37
C ARG A 164 13.50 11.36 -0.45
N VAL A 165 12.80 12.07 -1.34
CA VAL A 165 11.34 12.01 -1.45
C VAL A 165 10.93 11.44 -2.80
N VAL A 166 10.29 10.27 -2.77
CA VAL A 166 9.70 9.60 -3.94
C VAL A 166 8.18 9.71 -3.88
N LEU A 167 7.56 10.24 -4.94
CA LEU A 167 6.12 10.26 -5.12
C LEU A 167 5.71 9.25 -6.21
N THR A 168 4.95 8.24 -5.83
CA THR A 168 4.43 7.21 -6.74
C THR A 168 2.96 7.45 -7.02
N ASN A 169 2.67 7.77 -8.28
CA ASN A 169 1.34 8.00 -8.80
C ASN A 169 0.75 6.73 -9.43
N GLY A 170 -0.58 6.69 -9.55
CA GLY A 170 -1.27 5.68 -10.32
C GLY A 170 -2.77 5.68 -10.06
N VAL A 171 -3.54 5.13 -10.99
CA VAL A 171 -5.00 5.05 -10.89
C VAL A 171 -5.46 4.12 -9.75
N ALA A 172 -6.74 4.16 -9.41
CA ALA A 172 -7.32 3.26 -8.40
C ALA A 172 -7.15 1.78 -8.82
N GLY A 173 -6.87 0.91 -7.86
CA GLY A 173 -6.73 -0.54 -8.11
C GLY A 173 -5.47 -0.97 -8.89
N VAL A 174 -4.60 -0.03 -9.27
CA VAL A 174 -3.39 -0.31 -10.07
C VAL A 174 -2.30 -1.07 -9.32
N GLY A 175 -2.41 -1.15 -7.98
CA GLY A 175 -1.51 -1.95 -7.14
C GLY A 175 -0.53 -1.16 -6.27
N LYS A 176 -0.66 0.16 -6.13
CA LYS A 176 0.22 1.00 -5.27
C LYS A 176 0.42 0.43 -3.85
N THR A 177 -0.68 0.25 -3.11
CA THR A 177 -0.68 -0.36 -1.77
C THR A 177 -0.12 -1.78 -1.77
N PHE A 178 -0.38 -2.55 -2.82
CA PHE A 178 0.09 -3.93 -2.94
C PHE A 178 1.62 -3.97 -3.11
N SER A 179 2.21 -3.04 -3.86
CA SER A 179 3.66 -2.86 -3.96
C SER A 179 4.28 -2.42 -2.64
N VAL A 180 3.65 -1.49 -1.90
CA VAL A 180 4.10 -1.09 -0.56
C VAL A 180 4.08 -2.28 0.41
N GLN A 181 3.03 -3.10 0.38
CA GLN A 181 2.93 -4.30 1.19
C GLN A 181 4.05 -5.30 0.86
N LYS A 182 4.29 -5.55 -0.45
CA LYS A 182 5.37 -6.43 -0.89
C LYS A 182 6.75 -5.93 -0.48
N PHE A 183 7.03 -4.64 -0.72
CA PHE A 183 8.27 -4.00 -0.33
C PHE A 183 8.53 -4.12 1.18
N SER A 184 7.50 -3.87 2.00
CA SER A 184 7.58 -3.98 3.46
C SER A 184 7.83 -5.42 3.91
N LEU A 185 7.23 -6.40 3.24
CA LEU A 185 7.44 -7.82 3.51
C LEU A 185 8.89 -8.23 3.17
N ASP A 186 9.38 -7.86 1.98
CA ASP A 186 10.73 -8.20 1.52
C ASP A 186 11.82 -7.61 2.42
N TRP A 187 11.63 -6.36 2.85
CA TRP A 187 12.51 -5.72 3.83
C TRP A 187 12.52 -6.47 5.16
N ALA A 188 11.34 -6.87 5.66
CA ALA A 188 11.23 -7.58 6.91
C ALA A 188 11.82 -9.00 6.83
N GLU A 189 11.71 -9.66 5.68
CA GLU A 189 12.32 -10.96 5.38
C GLU A 189 13.82 -10.88 5.12
N GLY A 190 14.34 -9.68 4.84
CA GLY A 190 15.75 -9.45 4.53
C GLY A 190 16.15 -9.87 3.12
N LEU A 191 15.17 -9.99 2.22
CA LEU A 191 15.35 -10.45 0.84
C LEU A 191 15.87 -9.33 -0.08
N GLU A 192 15.47 -8.08 0.15
CA GLU A 192 15.80 -6.92 -0.69
C GLU A 192 16.03 -5.66 0.17
N ASN A 193 16.56 -4.58 -0.45
CA ASN A 193 16.72 -3.25 0.16
C ASN A 193 17.70 -3.16 1.35
N GLN A 194 18.73 -4.01 1.37
CA GLN A 194 19.83 -3.96 2.34
C GLN A 194 20.76 -2.75 2.10
N ASP A 195 20.70 -2.16 0.91
CA ASP A 195 21.43 -0.96 0.49
C ASP A 195 20.88 0.32 1.14
N ILE A 196 19.64 0.32 1.64
CA ILE A 196 19.12 1.27 2.65
C ILE A 196 19.89 1.12 4.00
N LYS A 197 20.87 0.23 4.09
CA LYS A 197 21.84 0.21 5.19
C LYS A 197 23.26 0.57 4.74
N ASP A 198 23.55 0.45 3.45
CA ASP A 198 24.93 0.49 2.91
C ASP A 198 25.34 1.88 2.41
N GLN A 199 24.40 2.82 2.25
CA GLN A 199 24.72 4.23 1.98
C GLN A 199 25.40 4.92 3.18
N SER A 200 25.38 4.30 4.37
CA SER A 200 26.00 4.81 5.59
C SER A 200 27.26 4.06 6.04
N ARG A 201 28.32 4.05 5.20
CA ARG A 201 29.69 3.84 5.75
C ARG A 201 30.25 5.08 6.46
N ARG A 202 29.41 6.04 6.88
CA ARG A 202 29.87 7.33 7.40
C ARG A 202 29.18 7.86 8.66
N SER A 203 28.11 7.28 9.21
CA SER A 203 27.55 7.75 10.49
C SER A 203 26.74 6.67 11.23
N ASP A 204 26.85 6.64 12.56
CA ASP A 204 26.13 5.76 13.51
C ASP A 204 24.61 6.03 13.60
N CYS A 205 23.99 6.52 12.52
CA CYS A 205 22.57 6.91 12.49
C CYS A 205 21.75 5.88 11.73
N LEU A 206 20.59 5.53 12.29
CA LEU A 206 19.57 4.70 11.64
C LEU A 206 19.06 5.36 10.36
N GLU A 207 19.06 4.62 9.26
CA GLU A 207 18.39 5.03 8.04
C GLU A 207 16.88 4.74 8.20
N LEU A 208 16.08 5.82 8.25
CA LEU A 208 14.64 5.74 8.44
C LEU A 208 13.93 5.92 7.09
N LEU A 209 13.03 5.01 6.77
CA LEU A 209 12.12 5.13 5.63
C LEU A 209 10.68 5.28 6.13
N PHE A 210 10.05 6.40 5.78
CA PHE A 210 8.62 6.63 6.00
C PHE A 210 7.84 6.33 4.73
N ILE A 211 6.86 5.43 4.81
CA ILE A 211 5.95 5.14 3.70
C ILE A 211 4.57 5.71 4.01
N PHE A 212 4.14 6.68 3.21
CA PHE A 212 2.81 7.29 3.24
C PHE A 212 1.97 6.69 2.12
N ASP A 213 1.34 5.55 2.42
CA ASP A 213 0.46 4.87 1.46
C ASP A 213 -0.94 5.49 1.45
N GLY A 214 -1.44 5.84 0.27
CA GLY A 214 -2.80 6.35 0.08
C GLY A 214 -2.99 7.78 0.56
N LEU A 215 -2.06 8.70 0.24
CA LEU A 215 -2.17 10.11 0.67
C LEU A 215 -3.50 10.76 0.21
N ASP A 216 -4.07 10.30 -0.90
CA ASP A 216 -5.36 10.78 -1.43
C ASP A 216 -6.58 10.40 -0.57
N GLU A 217 -6.44 9.44 0.34
CA GLU A 217 -7.50 9.07 1.29
C GLU A 217 -7.44 9.89 2.58
N SER A 218 -6.37 10.66 2.77
CA SER A 218 -6.22 11.50 3.94
C SER A 218 -7.25 12.64 3.93
N ARG A 219 -7.93 12.84 5.06
CA ARG A 219 -8.94 13.90 5.22
C ARG A 219 -8.36 15.26 5.60
N PHE A 220 -7.04 15.37 5.70
CA PHE A 220 -6.36 16.59 6.13
C PHE A 220 -5.72 17.31 4.94
N SER A 221 -5.90 18.62 4.86
CA SER A 221 -5.24 19.45 3.86
C SER A 221 -3.76 19.65 4.23
N LEU A 222 -2.84 19.30 3.33
CA LEU A 222 -1.43 19.60 3.52
C LEU A 222 -1.17 21.08 3.24
N GLY A 223 -0.99 21.85 4.31
CA GLY A 223 -0.78 23.30 4.24
C GLY A 223 0.68 23.67 4.01
N PHE A 224 1.28 23.32 2.85
CA PHE A 224 2.67 23.69 2.54
C PHE A 224 2.92 25.22 2.55
N ASN A 225 1.85 26.02 2.43
CA ASN A 225 1.88 27.48 2.49
C ASN A 225 1.79 28.03 3.93
N LYS A 226 1.52 27.18 4.94
CA LYS A 226 1.41 27.61 6.34
C LYS A 226 2.77 27.42 7.00
N HIS A 227 3.46 28.52 7.29
CA HIS A 227 4.80 28.52 7.88
C HIS A 227 4.77 28.18 9.37
N GLN A 228 4.60 26.90 9.70
CA GLN A 228 4.93 26.38 11.03
C GLN A 228 6.13 25.43 10.88
N LEU A 229 7.31 25.91 11.25
CA LEU A 229 8.56 25.16 11.17
C LEU A 229 8.73 24.32 12.43
N ILE A 230 8.89 23.01 12.24
CA ILE A 230 9.13 22.05 13.32
C ILE A 230 10.36 21.24 12.94
N SER A 231 11.37 21.29 13.80
CA SER A 231 12.61 20.51 13.68
C SER A 231 12.87 19.62 14.90
N ASP A 232 12.22 19.90 16.03
CA ASP A 232 12.33 19.11 17.25
C ASP A 232 11.37 17.91 17.21
N VAL A 233 11.93 16.71 17.31
CA VAL A 233 11.18 15.43 17.33
C VAL A 233 10.28 15.28 18.56
N THR A 234 10.53 16.03 19.64
CA THR A 234 9.72 16.00 20.87
C THR A 234 8.53 16.95 20.84
N GLN A 235 8.49 17.87 19.86
CA GLN A 235 7.46 18.88 19.76
C GLN A 235 6.13 18.27 19.27
N VAL A 236 5.08 18.43 20.07
CA VAL A 236 3.73 17.98 19.71
C VAL A 236 3.09 18.95 18.71
N SER A 237 2.54 18.42 17.62
CA SER A 237 1.80 19.19 16.61
C SER A 237 0.75 18.32 15.92
N SER A 238 -0.03 18.92 15.01
CA SER A 238 -0.98 18.17 14.18
C SER A 238 -0.26 17.29 13.15
N VAL A 239 -0.87 16.16 12.79
CA VAL A 239 -0.32 15.21 11.80
C VAL A 239 0.01 15.91 10.48
N GLY A 240 -0.85 16.79 9.99
CA GLY A 240 -0.61 17.53 8.75
C GLY A 240 0.64 18.42 8.80
N VAL A 241 0.89 19.09 9.93
CA VAL A 241 2.09 19.94 10.11
C VAL A 241 3.35 19.07 10.22
N LEU A 242 3.29 17.94 10.92
CA LEU A 242 4.40 17.00 11.03
C LEU A 242 4.77 16.42 9.66
N LEU A 243 3.77 16.00 8.86
CA LEU A 243 3.98 15.49 7.51
C LEU A 243 4.61 16.51 6.58
N VAL A 244 4.14 17.77 6.59
CA VAL A 244 4.73 18.85 5.79
C VAL A 244 6.20 19.07 6.16
N ASN A 245 6.51 19.16 7.46
CA ASN A 245 7.88 19.38 7.92
C ASN A 245 8.81 18.18 7.64
N LEU A 246 8.27 16.96 7.70
CA LEU A 246 8.99 15.76 7.30
C LEU A 246 9.26 15.80 5.79
N ILE A 247 8.26 16.05 4.95
CA ILE A 247 8.43 16.12 3.49
C ILE A 247 9.42 17.23 3.09
N GLN A 248 9.35 18.40 3.71
CA GLN A 248 10.29 19.51 3.46
C GLN A 248 11.71 19.28 4.00
N GLY A 249 11.91 18.30 4.88
CA GLY A 249 13.22 18.02 5.49
C GLY A 249 13.56 18.90 6.71
N ASN A 250 12.60 19.67 7.22
CA ASN A 250 12.77 20.40 8.49
C ASN A 250 12.82 19.43 9.68
N LEU A 251 12.04 18.34 9.59
CA LEU A 251 12.01 17.24 10.55
C LEU A 251 12.66 16.01 9.91
N LEU A 252 13.62 15.39 10.61
CA LEU A 252 14.36 14.19 10.14
C LEU A 252 14.89 14.35 8.70
N PRO A 253 15.85 15.28 8.46
CA PRO A 253 16.36 15.58 7.13
C PRO A 253 16.98 14.37 6.41
N SER A 254 17.56 13.43 7.15
CA SER A 254 18.18 12.22 6.59
C SER A 254 17.19 11.07 6.32
N ALA A 255 15.91 11.21 6.70
CA ALA A 255 14.94 10.15 6.47
C ALA A 255 14.47 10.12 5.01
N LEU A 256 14.36 8.91 4.45
CA LEU A 256 13.75 8.65 3.16
C LEU A 256 12.23 8.66 3.29
N ILE A 257 11.55 9.12 2.24
CA ILE A 257 10.09 9.27 2.21
C ILE A 257 9.57 8.70 0.91
N TRP A 258 8.67 7.72 1.02
CA TRP A 258 7.93 7.19 -0.11
C TRP A 258 6.44 7.50 0.05
N ILE A 259 5.86 8.20 -0.91
CA ILE A 259 4.45 8.59 -0.90
C ILE A 259 3.76 7.89 -2.05
N THR A 260 2.62 7.23 -1.79
CA THR A 260 1.74 6.75 -2.85
C THR A 260 0.46 7.59 -2.90
N SER A 261 -0.01 7.92 -4.09
CA SER A 261 -1.23 8.71 -4.25
C SER A 261 -1.89 8.51 -5.61
N ARG A 262 -3.16 8.87 -5.71
CA ARG A 262 -3.79 9.15 -7.01
C ARG A 262 -3.29 10.49 -7.56
N PRO A 263 -3.15 10.64 -8.89
CA PRO A 263 -2.73 11.91 -9.51
C PRO A 263 -3.57 13.10 -9.05
N ALA A 264 -4.87 12.88 -8.85
CA ALA A 264 -5.82 13.89 -8.39
C ALA A 264 -5.58 14.43 -6.98
N ALA A 265 -4.71 13.83 -6.16
CA ALA A 265 -4.32 14.39 -4.85
C ALA A 265 -2.84 14.71 -4.75
N ALA A 266 -2.03 14.19 -5.69
CA ALA A 266 -0.59 14.44 -5.77
C ALA A 266 -0.23 15.92 -5.88
N TYR A 267 -1.09 16.75 -6.51
CA TYR A 267 -0.88 18.19 -6.64
C TYR A 267 -0.76 18.94 -5.31
N GLN A 268 -1.22 18.32 -4.20
CA GLN A 268 -1.08 18.91 -2.88
C GLN A 268 0.39 19.03 -2.45
N ILE A 269 1.29 18.23 -3.04
CA ILE A 269 2.72 18.26 -2.75
C ILE A 269 3.40 19.14 -3.82
N PRO A 270 4.09 20.22 -3.43
CA PRO A 270 4.86 21.04 -4.36
C PRO A 270 5.94 20.21 -5.07
N PRO A 271 6.15 20.37 -6.39
CA PRO A 271 7.22 19.66 -7.12
C PRO A 271 8.61 19.88 -6.52
N SER A 272 8.86 21.05 -5.92
CA SER A 272 10.11 21.37 -5.22
C SER A 272 10.40 20.50 -4.00
N CYS A 273 9.41 19.76 -3.50
CA CYS A 273 9.54 18.86 -2.35
C CYS A 273 9.70 17.39 -2.75
N VAL A 274 9.73 17.08 -4.05
CA VAL A 274 9.79 15.72 -4.58
C VAL A 274 11.04 15.58 -5.43
N ASP A 275 11.92 14.63 -5.07
CA ASP A 275 13.16 14.39 -5.80
C ASP A 275 12.93 13.46 -7.00
N ARG A 276 11.97 12.54 -6.89
CA ARG A 276 11.63 11.58 -7.94
C ARG A 276 10.12 11.33 -8.02
N ILE A 277 9.58 11.38 -9.23
CA ILE A 277 8.21 10.99 -9.53
C ILE A 277 8.24 9.63 -10.23
N THR A 278 7.40 8.70 -9.78
CA THR A 278 7.20 7.40 -10.43
C THR A 278 5.72 7.20 -10.70
N GLU A 279 5.41 6.36 -11.69
CA GLU A 279 4.04 6.02 -12.06
C GLU A 279 3.87 4.51 -12.18
N VAL A 280 2.88 3.96 -11.47
CA VAL A 280 2.47 2.57 -11.61
C VAL A 280 1.50 2.48 -12.79
N ARG A 281 1.93 1.81 -13.85
CA ARG A 281 1.19 1.67 -15.10
C ARG A 281 0.29 0.44 -15.15
N GLY A 282 0.46 -0.49 -14.20
CA GLY A 282 -0.27 -1.75 -14.13
C GLY A 282 0.55 -2.91 -14.70
N PHE A 283 -0.10 -3.86 -15.37
CA PHE A 283 0.54 -5.05 -15.95
C PHE A 283 0.80 -4.93 -17.45
N THR A 284 2.02 -5.27 -17.85
CA THR A 284 2.35 -5.62 -19.24
C THR A 284 1.68 -6.94 -19.65
N ASP A 285 1.67 -7.26 -20.94
CA ASP A 285 1.05 -8.50 -21.42
C ASP A 285 1.69 -9.76 -20.83
N SER A 286 3.02 -9.77 -20.63
CA SER A 286 3.70 -10.88 -19.96
C SER A 286 3.30 -10.99 -18.48
N GLN A 287 3.19 -9.87 -17.79
CA GLN A 287 2.77 -9.81 -16.38
C GLN A 287 1.30 -10.26 -16.21
N LYS A 288 0.41 -9.91 -17.14
CA LYS A 288 -0.97 -10.42 -17.14
C LYS A 288 -1.00 -11.94 -17.14
N GLU A 289 -0.23 -12.57 -18.03
CA GLU A 289 -0.17 -14.03 -18.10
C GLU A 289 0.47 -14.64 -16.85
N GLU A 290 1.55 -14.03 -16.34
CA GLU A 290 2.19 -14.45 -15.09
C GLU A 290 1.20 -14.45 -13.92
N TYR A 291 0.40 -13.39 -13.79
CA TYR A 291 -0.62 -13.28 -12.75
C TYR A 291 -1.59 -14.48 -12.77
N PHE A 292 -2.17 -14.79 -13.93
CA PHE A 292 -3.13 -15.90 -14.05
C PHE A 292 -2.47 -17.28 -13.91
N ARG A 293 -1.19 -17.43 -14.28
CA ARG A 293 -0.43 -18.66 -14.02
C ARG A 293 -0.15 -18.87 -12.54
N ARG A 294 0.22 -17.81 -11.82
CA ARG A 294 0.45 -17.87 -10.36
C ARG A 294 -0.84 -18.10 -9.60
N ARG A 295 -1.96 -17.51 -10.06
CA ARG A 295 -3.24 -17.54 -9.36
C ARG A 295 -3.96 -18.89 -9.40
N PHE A 296 -3.76 -19.67 -10.46
CA PHE A 296 -4.43 -20.96 -10.63
C PHE A 296 -3.43 -22.11 -10.64
N SER A 297 -3.61 -23.06 -9.72
CA SER A 297 -2.77 -24.26 -9.66
C SER A 297 -3.09 -25.26 -10.78
N ASP A 298 -4.30 -25.21 -11.35
CA ASP A 298 -4.70 -25.98 -12.53
C ASP A 298 -4.19 -25.28 -13.80
N GLU A 299 -3.22 -25.91 -14.46
CA GLU A 299 -2.56 -25.38 -15.64
C GLU A 299 -3.50 -25.30 -16.86
N ASP A 300 -4.44 -26.23 -17.00
CA ASP A 300 -5.39 -26.24 -18.12
C ASP A 300 -6.46 -25.17 -17.94
N LEU A 301 -6.96 -24.99 -16.72
CA LEU A 301 -7.84 -23.87 -16.39
C LEU A 301 -7.13 -22.53 -16.63
N SER A 302 -5.88 -22.38 -16.15
CA SER A 302 -5.08 -21.17 -16.36
C SER A 302 -4.89 -20.86 -17.85
N LYS A 303 -4.53 -21.86 -18.67
CA LYS A 303 -4.38 -21.71 -20.12
C LYS A 303 -5.69 -21.27 -20.79
N ARG A 304 -6.82 -21.86 -20.41
CA ARG A 304 -8.15 -21.50 -20.95
C ARG A 304 -8.52 -20.07 -20.60
N ILE A 305 -8.28 -19.64 -19.36
CA ILE A 305 -8.53 -18.28 -18.89
C ILE A 305 -7.66 -17.28 -19.67
N ILE A 306 -6.36 -17.52 -19.76
CA ILE A 306 -5.43 -16.65 -20.50
C ILE A 306 -5.84 -16.55 -21.98
N SER A 307 -6.19 -17.68 -22.60
CA SER A 307 -6.66 -17.71 -23.98
C SER A 307 -7.93 -16.86 -24.18
N HIS A 308 -8.91 -17.00 -23.28
CA HIS A 308 -10.14 -16.21 -23.34
C HIS A 308 -9.89 -14.70 -23.18
N ILE A 309 -9.04 -14.32 -22.23
CA ILE A 309 -8.67 -12.92 -22.00
C ILE A 309 -7.97 -12.35 -23.24
N LYS A 310 -7.04 -13.08 -23.86
CA LYS A 310 -6.37 -12.66 -25.10
C LYS A 310 -7.33 -12.51 -26.29
N ALA A 311 -8.33 -13.39 -26.38
CA ALA A 311 -9.33 -13.33 -27.45
C ALA A 311 -10.31 -12.15 -27.27
N SER A 312 -10.57 -11.72 -26.03
CA SER A 312 -11.46 -10.60 -25.72
C SER A 312 -10.67 -9.30 -25.53
N ARG A 313 -10.74 -8.40 -26.52
CA ARG A 313 -10.08 -7.08 -26.46
C ARG A 313 -10.44 -6.31 -25.19
N SER A 314 -11.72 -6.32 -24.80
CA SER A 314 -12.20 -5.62 -23.61
C SER A 314 -11.57 -6.19 -22.33
N LEU A 315 -11.61 -7.51 -22.12
CA LEU A 315 -10.98 -8.15 -20.95
C LEU A 315 -9.47 -7.90 -20.92
N HIS A 316 -8.82 -8.00 -22.08
CA HIS A 316 -7.39 -7.79 -22.22
C HIS A 316 -6.95 -6.37 -21.82
N ILE A 317 -7.72 -5.35 -22.21
CA ILE A 317 -7.48 -3.95 -21.83
C ILE A 317 -7.75 -3.75 -20.34
N MET A 318 -8.85 -4.28 -19.81
CA MET A 318 -9.18 -4.14 -18.39
C MET A 318 -8.12 -4.77 -17.48
N CYS A 319 -7.58 -5.94 -17.86
CA CYS A 319 -6.51 -6.61 -17.14
C CYS A 319 -5.16 -5.86 -17.16
N LEU A 320 -5.08 -4.65 -17.72
CA LEU A 320 -3.98 -3.73 -17.42
C LEU A 320 -3.95 -3.38 -15.93
N ILE A 321 -5.12 -3.20 -15.30
CA ILE A 321 -5.21 -2.85 -13.88
C ILE A 321 -5.36 -4.15 -13.05
N PRO A 322 -4.45 -4.44 -12.10
CA PRO A 322 -4.45 -5.68 -11.32
C PRO A 322 -5.76 -6.03 -10.61
N VAL A 323 -6.52 -5.03 -10.11
CA VAL A 323 -7.83 -5.30 -9.50
C VAL A 323 -8.80 -5.98 -10.47
N PHE A 324 -8.74 -5.64 -11.76
CA PHE A 324 -9.55 -6.29 -12.78
C PHE A 324 -9.06 -7.69 -13.10
N CYS A 325 -7.75 -7.96 -13.03
CA CYS A 325 -7.23 -9.32 -13.11
C CYS A 325 -7.81 -10.19 -11.99
N TRP A 326 -7.85 -9.68 -10.77
CA TRP A 326 -8.42 -10.38 -9.61
C TRP A 326 -9.92 -10.65 -9.75
N ILE A 327 -10.71 -9.63 -10.14
CA ILE A 327 -12.14 -9.80 -10.41
C ILE A 327 -12.36 -10.83 -11.53
N THR A 328 -11.59 -10.73 -12.62
CA THR A 328 -11.66 -11.65 -13.76
C THR A 328 -11.29 -13.07 -13.37
N ALA A 329 -10.27 -13.25 -12.53
CA ALA A 329 -9.89 -14.54 -12.01
C ALA A 329 -11.04 -15.20 -11.24
N ILE A 330 -11.67 -14.47 -10.32
CA ILE A 330 -12.80 -14.97 -9.52
C ILE A 330 -13.99 -15.36 -10.42
N VAL A 331 -14.34 -14.51 -11.39
CA VAL A 331 -15.50 -14.74 -12.26
C VAL A 331 -15.27 -15.92 -13.19
N LEU A 332 -14.13 -15.96 -13.87
CA LEU A 332 -13.85 -17.02 -14.84
C LEU A 332 -13.60 -18.37 -14.15
N GLU A 333 -12.98 -18.39 -12.96
CA GLU A 333 -12.87 -19.61 -12.16
C GLU A 333 -14.25 -20.18 -11.84
N ASP A 334 -15.19 -19.38 -11.33
CA ASP A 334 -16.54 -19.85 -11.00
C ASP A 334 -17.31 -20.35 -12.24
N MET A 335 -17.20 -19.65 -13.37
CA MET A 335 -17.94 -19.99 -14.59
C MET A 335 -17.37 -21.21 -15.30
N MET A 336 -16.04 -21.31 -15.40
CA MET A 336 -15.38 -22.39 -16.14
C MET A 336 -15.31 -23.71 -15.35
N THR A 337 -15.34 -23.66 -14.02
CA THR A 337 -15.35 -24.88 -13.18
C THR A 337 -16.74 -25.47 -12.99
N ARG A 338 -17.81 -24.64 -13.02
CA ARG A 338 -19.19 -25.09 -12.78
C ARG A 338 -19.94 -25.51 -14.04
N ASP A 339 -19.25 -25.66 -15.16
CA ASP A 339 -19.81 -26.05 -16.48
C ASP A 339 -21.09 -25.28 -16.84
N GLN A 340 -21.15 -23.99 -16.46
CA GLN A 340 -22.27 -23.12 -16.81
C GLN A 340 -22.15 -22.79 -18.30
N ARG A 341 -23.04 -23.36 -19.14
CA ARG A 341 -23.15 -23.10 -20.60
C ARG A 341 -23.54 -21.66 -20.98
N GLY A 342 -23.36 -20.69 -20.09
CA GLY A 342 -23.60 -19.28 -20.38
C GLY A 342 -22.45 -18.66 -21.17
N GLU A 343 -22.72 -17.56 -21.86
CA GLU A 343 -21.67 -16.76 -22.49
C GLU A 343 -20.72 -16.20 -21.43
N LEU A 344 -19.41 -16.26 -21.71
CA LEU A 344 -18.39 -15.68 -20.85
C LEU A 344 -18.44 -14.15 -20.94
N PRO A 345 -18.11 -13.42 -19.84
CA PRO A 345 -18.21 -11.98 -19.81
C PRO A 345 -17.31 -11.33 -20.87
N GLN A 346 -17.91 -10.52 -21.75
CA GLN A 346 -17.16 -9.76 -22.75
C GLN A 346 -17.03 -8.29 -22.39
N THR A 347 -17.88 -7.77 -21.50
CA THR A 347 -17.88 -6.37 -21.08
C THR A 347 -17.62 -6.21 -19.58
N LEU A 348 -17.27 -4.99 -19.17
CA LEU A 348 -17.09 -4.62 -17.77
C LEU A 348 -18.37 -4.83 -16.95
N THR A 349 -19.52 -4.49 -17.54
CA THR A 349 -20.83 -4.62 -16.90
C THR A 349 -21.18 -6.08 -16.65
N ASP A 350 -20.91 -6.96 -17.63
CA ASP A 350 -21.11 -8.40 -17.46
C ASP A 350 -20.21 -8.92 -16.36
N LEU A 351 -18.93 -8.55 -16.40
CA LEU A 351 -17.93 -8.97 -15.42
C LEU A 351 -18.36 -8.59 -13.99
N TYR A 352 -18.78 -7.35 -13.75
CA TYR A 352 -19.26 -6.92 -12.44
C TYR A 352 -20.56 -7.59 -12.03
N SER A 353 -21.50 -7.77 -12.95
CA SER A 353 -22.77 -8.46 -12.68
C SER A 353 -22.52 -9.90 -12.22
N HIS A 354 -21.63 -10.60 -12.92
CA HIS A 354 -21.20 -11.94 -12.54
C HIS A 354 -20.44 -11.94 -11.22
N PHE A 355 -19.52 -11.00 -11.01
CA PHE A 355 -18.77 -10.87 -9.76
C PHE A 355 -19.70 -10.70 -8.55
N LEU A 356 -20.66 -9.76 -8.62
CA LEU A 356 -21.65 -9.55 -7.57
C LEU A 356 -22.47 -10.82 -7.31
N ARG A 357 -22.88 -11.53 -8.38
CA ARG A 357 -23.60 -12.81 -8.26
C ARG A 357 -22.77 -13.87 -7.54
N VAL A 358 -21.47 -13.98 -7.85
CA VAL A 358 -20.55 -14.91 -7.17
C VAL A 358 -20.41 -14.55 -5.70
N GLN A 359 -20.23 -13.27 -5.37
CA GLN A 359 -20.08 -12.80 -4.00
C GLN A 359 -21.35 -13.01 -3.16
N MET A 360 -22.53 -12.72 -3.71
CA MET A 360 -23.81 -12.97 -3.04
C MET A 360 -24.00 -14.46 -2.73
N LYS A 361 -23.71 -15.35 -3.69
CA LYS A 361 -23.80 -16.80 -3.48
C LYS A 361 -22.87 -17.30 -2.37
N ARG A 362 -21.63 -16.81 -2.34
CA ARG A 362 -20.64 -17.16 -1.30
C ARG A 362 -21.11 -16.71 0.08
N ARG A 363 -21.64 -15.49 0.19
CA ARG A 363 -22.18 -14.95 1.45
C ARG A 363 -23.40 -15.74 1.95
N SER A 364 -24.32 -16.14 1.06
CA SER A 364 -25.47 -16.96 1.43
C SER A 364 -25.06 -18.31 2.03
N ARG A 365 -24.09 -19.00 1.44
CA ARG A 365 -23.56 -20.29 1.95
C ARG A 365 -22.93 -20.15 3.33
N SER A 366 -22.07 -19.14 3.51
CA SER A 366 -21.43 -18.87 4.81
C SER A 366 -22.44 -18.59 5.93
N MET A 367 -23.57 -17.94 5.62
CA MET A 367 -24.67 -17.71 6.58
C MET A 367 -25.47 -18.98 6.90
N GLU A 368 -25.58 -19.92 5.97
CA GLU A 368 -26.26 -21.20 6.13
C GLU A 368 -25.40 -22.16 6.98
N GLU A 369 -24.11 -22.28 6.67
CA GLU A 369 -23.13 -23.07 7.44
C GLU A 369 -22.98 -22.58 8.88
N SER A 370 -23.03 -21.25 9.10
CA SER A 370 -23.01 -20.65 10.44
C SER A 370 -24.29 -20.92 11.26
N ARG A 371 -25.41 -21.24 10.60
CA ARG A 371 -26.67 -21.63 11.25
C ARG A 371 -26.68 -23.12 11.58
N ASP A 372 -26.13 -23.95 10.70
CA ASP A 372 -26.03 -25.39 10.92
C ASP A 372 -25.04 -25.76 12.04
N GLN A 373 -24.01 -24.95 12.29
CA GLN A 373 -23.10 -25.14 13.44
C GLN A 373 -23.68 -24.68 14.79
N ARG A 374 -24.85 -24.03 14.81
CA ARG A 374 -25.53 -23.57 16.03
C ARG A 374 -26.72 -24.44 16.43
N ASN A 375 -27.11 -25.39 15.59
CA ASN A 375 -28.11 -26.42 15.87
C ASN A 375 -27.40 -27.75 16.16
#